data_AF-A0A0E4GB18-F1
#
_entry.id   AF-A0A0E4GB18-F1
#
_cell.length_a   1.000
_cell.length_b   1.000
_cell.length_c   1.000
_cell.angle_alpha   90.00
_cell.angle_beta   90.00
_cell.angle_gamma   90.00
#
_symmetry.space_group_name_H-M   'P 1'
#
loop_
_entity.id
_entity.type
_entity.pdbx_description
1 polymer ?
#
loop_
_entity_poly.entity_id
_entity_poly.type
_entity_poly.pdbx_seq_one_letter_code
_entity_poly.pdbx_strand_id
1 'polypeptide(L)'
;MQMIAIEDTHIVADNLAVSRAVFASGDRQYQAELRLYLQKNDCLGICLGRHDRGIDTSELNDYLLSHKMELRQKISTQIPELRREYRQKLLADKDDINWPVVNAG
;
A
#
# COMPACT_ATOMS: atom_id res chain seq x y z
N MET A 1 18.67 -6.20 -9.49
CA MET A 1 17.92 -5.96 -8.24
C MET A 1 16.89 -7.08 -7.97
N GLN A 2 16.56 -7.32 -6.70
CA GLN A 2 15.50 -8.23 -6.26
C GLN A 2 14.64 -7.58 -5.17
N MET A 3 13.31 -7.76 -5.21
CA MET A 3 12.44 -7.39 -4.08
C MET A 3 12.52 -8.47 -2.99
N ILE A 4 12.82 -8.06 -1.76
CA ILE A 4 12.96 -8.94 -0.61
C ILE A 4 11.67 -8.98 0.21
N ALA A 5 11.02 -7.82 0.38
CA ALA A 5 9.85 -7.70 1.24
C ALA A 5 8.84 -6.64 0.73
N ILE A 6 7.59 -6.84 1.14
CA ILE A 6 6.49 -5.88 1.03
C ILE A 6 5.90 -5.77 2.43
N GLU A 7 5.94 -4.57 2.99
CA GLU A 7 5.68 -4.27 4.39
C GLU A 7 4.74 -3.07 4.51
N ASP A 8 4.16 -2.88 5.69
CA ASP A 8 3.32 -1.73 6.04
C ASP A 8 2.23 -1.42 5.01
N THR A 9 1.62 -2.46 4.43
CA THR A 9 0.55 -2.28 3.44
C THR A 9 -0.73 -1.82 4.13
N HIS A 10 -1.28 -0.69 3.71
CA HIS A 10 -2.54 -0.17 4.24
C HIS A 10 -3.32 0.63 3.20
N ILE A 11 -4.65 0.63 3.34
CA ILE A 11 -5.54 1.44 2.51
C ILE A 11 -5.51 2.88 3.00
N VAL A 12 -5.34 3.82 2.07
CA VAL A 12 -5.33 5.27 2.33
C VAL A 12 -6.55 5.96 1.71
N ALA A 13 -7.20 5.34 0.73
CA ALA A 13 -8.48 5.75 0.15
C ALA A 13 -9.22 4.53 -0.42
N ASP A 14 -10.51 4.63 -0.70
CA ASP A 14 -11.37 3.50 -1.10
C ASP A 14 -10.81 2.60 -2.24
N ASN A 15 -10.05 3.19 -3.15
CA ASN A 15 -9.43 2.57 -4.31
C ASN A 15 -7.89 2.63 -4.31
N LEU A 16 -7.26 2.97 -3.19
CA LEU A 16 -5.81 3.14 -3.11
C LEU A 16 -5.26 2.57 -1.81
N ALA A 17 -4.29 1.66 -1.94
CA ALA A 17 -3.40 1.27 -0.87
C ALA A 17 -1.97 1.71 -1.14
N VAL A 18 -1.22 1.88 -0.06
CA VAL A 18 0.21 2.18 -0.08
C VAL A 18 0.94 1.07 0.66
N SER A 19 2.13 0.74 0.20
CA SER A 19 2.99 -0.27 0.81
C SER A 19 4.46 0.14 0.70
N ARG A 20 5.29 -0.36 1.62
CA ARG A 20 6.74 -0.24 1.54
C ARG A 20 7.32 -1.50 0.92
N ALA A 21 8.01 -1.37 -0.20
CA ALA A 21 8.80 -2.43 -0.78
C ALA A 21 10.28 -2.26 -0.42
N VAL A 22 10.92 -3.38 -0.06
CA VAL A 22 12.35 -3.44 0.24
C VAL A 22 13.03 -4.20 -0.89
N PHE A 23 14.04 -3.59 -1.49
CA PHE A 23 14.82 -4.13 -2.60
C PHE A 23 16.27 -4.35 -2.19
N ALA A 24 16.89 -5.43 -2.65
CA ALA A 24 18.33 -5.64 -2.61
C ALA A 24 18.96 -5.38 -3.98
N SER A 25 20.07 -4.63 -3.97
CA SER A 25 20.98 -4.53 -5.12
C SER A 25 22.42 -4.49 -4.61
N GLY A 26 23.18 -5.56 -4.87
CA GLY A 26 24.48 -5.80 -4.26
C GLY A 26 24.38 -5.94 -2.73
N ASP A 27 25.29 -5.30 -2.00
CA ASP A 27 25.35 -5.30 -0.53
C ASP A 27 24.44 -4.23 0.12
N ARG A 28 23.54 -3.62 -0.65
CA ARG A 28 22.68 -2.53 -0.18
C ARG A 28 21.21 -2.89 -0.29
N GLN A 29 20.45 -2.40 0.67
CA GLN A 29 19.00 -2.41 0.66
C GLN A 29 18.45 -1.02 0.38
N TYR A 30 17.37 -0.97 -0.39
CA TYR A 30 16.68 0.25 -0.78
C TYR A 30 15.20 0.09 -0.49
N GLN A 31 14.56 1.18 -0.06
CA GLN A 31 13.14 1.25 0.18
C GLN A 31 12.45 2.04 -0.93
N ALA A 32 11.26 1.58 -1.31
CA ALA A 32 10.35 2.32 -2.17
C ALA A 32 8.91 2.20 -1.69
N GLU A 33 8.16 3.28 -1.83
CA GLU A 33 6.71 3.29 -1.73
C GLU A 33 6.11 2.67 -2.99
N LEU A 34 5.17 1.76 -2.81
CA LEU A 34 4.32 1.25 -3.88
C LEU A 34 2.91 1.79 -3.70
N ARG A 35 2.33 2.29 -4.78
CA ARG A 35 0.93 2.69 -4.87
C ARG A 35 0.14 1.62 -5.58
N LEU A 36 -0.85 1.07 -4.88
CA LEU A 36 -1.63 -0.08 -5.28
C LEU A 36 -3.06 0.37 -5.60
N TYR A 37 -3.42 0.39 -6.88
CA TYR A 37 -4.75 0.77 -7.32
C TYR A 37 -5.70 -0.41 -7.18
N LEU A 38 -6.74 -0.26 -6.37
CA LEU A 38 -7.64 -1.33 -5.98
C LEU A 38 -9.02 -1.16 -6.63
N GLN A 39 -9.61 -2.26 -7.06
CA GLN A 39 -11.02 -2.33 -7.45
C GLN A 39 -11.63 -3.58 -6.84
N LYS A 40 -12.66 -3.41 -5.99
CA LYS A 40 -13.21 -4.51 -5.19
C LYS A 40 -12.08 -5.27 -4.46
N ASN A 41 -11.91 -6.56 -4.71
CA ASN A 41 -10.87 -7.40 -4.12
C ASN A 41 -9.67 -7.62 -5.04
N ASP A 42 -9.53 -6.83 -6.10
CA ASP A 42 -8.46 -6.94 -7.08
C ASP A 42 -7.51 -5.74 -7.02
N CYS A 43 -6.22 -6.02 -7.22
CA CYS A 43 -5.22 -4.99 -7.54
C CYS A 43 -5.19 -4.80 -9.06
N LEU A 44 -5.54 -3.61 -9.56
CA LEU A 44 -5.53 -3.26 -10.98
C LEU A 44 -4.15 -2.86 -11.48
N GLY A 45 -3.38 -2.17 -10.64
CA GLY A 45 -2.11 -1.59 -11.03
C GLY A 45 -1.23 -1.31 -9.83
N ILE A 46 0.08 -1.31 -10.08
CA ILE A 46 1.13 -1.03 -9.12
C ILE A 46 1.99 0.05 -9.75
N CYS A 47 2.16 1.16 -9.04
CA CYS A 47 3.03 2.25 -9.46
C CYS A 47 4.08 2.54 -8.40
N LEU A 48 5.26 2.95 -8.85
CA LEU A 48 6.33 3.42 -7.98
C LEU A 48 5.96 4.79 -7.40
N GLY A 49 6.08 4.91 -6.08
CA GLY A 49 5.99 6.16 -5.34
C GLY A 49 7.39 6.73 -5.05
N ARG A 50 7.55 7.32 -3.86
CA ARG A 50 8.87 7.80 -3.40
C ARG A 50 9.80 6.63 -3.15
N HIS A 51 11.09 6.78 -3.43
CA HIS A 51 12.10 5.76 -3.14
C HIS A 51 13.43 6.39 -2.74
N ASP A 52 14.33 5.57 -2.20
CA ASP A 52 15.67 5.99 -1.84
C ASP A 52 16.44 6.52 -3.05
N ARG A 53 17.21 7.60 -2.86
CA ARG A 53 18.01 8.24 -3.92
C ARG A 53 19.17 7.39 -4.43
N GLY A 54 19.50 6.31 -3.73
CA GLY A 54 20.62 5.43 -4.07
C GLY A 54 20.29 4.38 -5.13
N ILE A 55 19.05 4.33 -5.60
CA ILE A 55 18.60 3.41 -6.65
C ILE A 55 17.92 4.17 -7.78
N ASP A 56 18.14 3.73 -9.02
CA ASP A 56 17.55 4.36 -10.18
C ASP A 56 16.04 4.04 -10.27
N THR A 57 15.26 5.08 -10.54
CA THR A 57 13.84 4.97 -10.84
C THR A 57 13.57 4.04 -12.02
N SER A 58 14.47 4.01 -13.02
CA SER A 58 14.34 3.13 -14.19
C SER A 58 14.40 1.64 -13.78
N GLU A 59 15.41 1.26 -13.00
CA GLU A 59 15.62 -0.11 -12.52
C GLU A 59 14.42 -0.61 -11.69
N LEU A 60 13.89 0.25 -10.82
CA LEU A 60 12.69 -0.04 -10.03
C LEU A 60 11.47 -0.29 -10.90
N ASN A 61 11.22 0.56 -11.89
CA ASN A 61 10.09 0.40 -12.80
C ASN A 61 10.22 -0.87 -13.65
N ASP A 62 11.41 -1.16 -14.18
CA ASP A 62 11.66 -2.37 -14.98
C ASP A 62 11.38 -3.64 -14.17
N TYR A 63 11.76 -3.66 -12.89
CA TYR A 63 11.44 -4.76 -12.00
C TYR A 63 9.93 -4.90 -11.79
N LEU A 64 9.23 -3.80 -11.49
CA LEU A 64 7.77 -3.82 -11.29
C LEU A 64 7.04 -4.28 -12.54
N LEU A 65 7.48 -3.88 -13.73
CA LEU A 65 6.91 -4.32 -15.01
C LEU A 65 7.13 -5.82 -15.23
N SER A 66 8.33 -6.31 -14.93
CA SER A 66 8.71 -7.72 -15.11
C SER A 66 7.95 -8.66 -14.17
N HIS A 67 7.64 -8.20 -12.94
CA HIS A 67 6.98 -9.01 -11.91
C HIS A 67 5.51 -8.62 -11.68
N LYS A 68 4.93 -7.80 -12.56
CA LYS A 68 3.60 -7.20 -12.36
C LYS A 68 2.50 -8.20 -12.02
N MET A 69 2.49 -9.37 -12.66
CA MET A 69 1.43 -10.36 -12.48
C MET A 69 1.53 -11.05 -11.13
N GLU A 70 2.74 -11.46 -10.74
CA GLU A 70 3.02 -12.06 -9.45
C GLU A 70 2.68 -11.11 -8.30
N LEU A 71 3.14 -9.86 -8.40
CA LEU A 71 2.87 -8.84 -7.39
C LEU A 71 1.37 -8.58 -7.24
N ARG A 72 0.64 -8.47 -8.36
CA ARG A 72 -0.82 -8.30 -8.32
C ARG A 72 -1.51 -9.47 -7.64
N GLN A 73 -1.13 -10.71 -7.95
CA GLN A 73 -1.70 -11.89 -7.30
C GLN A 73 -1.43 -11.89 -5.80
N LYS A 74 -0.18 -11.63 -5.39
CA LYS A 74 0.22 -11.56 -3.98
C LYS A 74 -0.50 -10.46 -3.20
N ILE A 75 -0.78 -9.32 -3.84
CA ILE A 75 -1.52 -8.22 -3.21
C ILE A 75 -3.01 -8.54 -3.15
N SER A 76 -3.60 -9.07 -4.23
CA SER A 76 -5.03 -9.36 -4.29
C SER A 76 -5.48 -10.30 -3.17
N THR A 77 -4.64 -11.27 -2.76
CA THR A 77 -4.96 -12.16 -1.64
C THR A 77 -5.07 -11.44 -0.29
N GLN A 78 -4.45 -10.26 -0.15
CA GLN A 78 -4.44 -9.47 1.10
C GLN A 78 -5.55 -8.41 1.14
N ILE A 79 -6.13 -8.02 0.00
CA ILE A 79 -7.11 -6.92 -0.08
C ILE A 79 -8.33 -7.09 0.85
N PRO A 80 -8.94 -8.28 0.97
CA PRO A 80 -10.11 -8.44 1.85
C PRO A 80 -9.81 -8.06 3.30
N GLU A 81 -8.62 -8.43 3.80
CA GLU A 81 -8.18 -8.10 5.15
C GLU A 81 -7.89 -6.62 5.29
N LEU A 82 -7.14 -6.03 4.35
CA LEU A 82 -6.85 -4.60 4.34
C LEU A 82 -8.13 -3.75 4.34
N ARG A 83 -9.17 -4.17 3.62
CA ARG A 83 -10.49 -3.51 3.63
C ARG A 83 -11.22 -3.66 4.96
N ARG A 84 -11.06 -4.79 5.64
CA ARG A 84 -11.61 -5.00 6.99
C ARG A 84 -10.96 -4.05 7.97
N GLU A 85 -9.63 -3.99 7.99
CA GLU A 85 -8.85 -3.07 8.85
C GLU A 85 -9.20 -1.62 8.57
N TYR A 86 -9.30 -1.22 7.30
CA TYR A 86 -9.67 0.14 6.92
C TYR A 86 -11.05 0.55 7.44
N ARG A 87 -12.06 -0.32 7.29
CA ARG A 87 -13.41 -0.07 7.83
C ARG A 87 -13.41 0.03 9.35
N GLN A 88 -12.63 -0.81 10.03
CA GLN A 88 -12.50 -0.75 11.49
C GLN A 88 -11.89 0.58 11.95
N LYS A 89 -10.84 1.06 11.28
CA LYS A 89 -10.25 2.38 11.56
C LYS A 89 -11.26 3.50 11.36
N LEU A 90 -12.00 3.50 10.25
CA LEU A 90 -13.04 4.51 9.98
C LEU A 90 -14.19 4.49 10.99
N LEU A 91 -14.50 3.35 11.60
CA LEU A 91 -15.50 3.24 12.65
C LEU A 91 -14.95 3.74 13.99
N ALA A 92 -13.72 3.36 14.35
CA ALA A 92 -13.05 3.85 15.55
C ALA A 92 -12.91 5.37 15.54
N ASP A 93 -12.48 5.96 14.41
CA ASP A 93 -12.36 7.41 14.25
C ASP A 93 -13.71 8.14 14.37
N LYS A 94 -14.83 7.47 14.04
CA LYS A 94 -16.18 8.03 14.19
C LYS A 94 -16.67 8.01 15.62
N ASP A 95 -16.32 6.99 16.39
CA ASP A 95 -16.70 6.87 17.80
C ASP A 95 -15.93 7.87 18.68
N ASP A 96 -14.75 8.33 18.26
CA ASP A 96 -14.01 9.41 18.90
C ASP A 96 -14.62 10.82 18.67
N ILE A 97 -15.53 10.96 17.70
CA ILE A 97 -16.31 12.19 17.50
C ILE A 97 -17.52 12.16 18.46
N ASN A 98 -17.24 12.32 19.75
CA ASN A 98 -18.28 12.61 20.74
C ASN A 98 -18.76 14.06 20.51
N TRP A 99 -19.78 14.22 19.66
CA TRP A 99 -20.47 15.49 19.46
C TRP A 99 -21.03 15.96 20.81
N PRO A 100 -20.76 17.18 21.28
CA PRO A 100 -21.38 17.66 22.52
C PRO A 100 -22.89 17.64 22.30
N VAL A 101 -23.58 16.78 23.04
CA VAL A 101 -25.04 16.78 23.14
C VAL A 101 -25.40 18.13 23.76
N VAL A 102 -25.69 19.12 22.92
CA VAL A 102 -26.32 20.36 23.34
C VAL A 102 -27.73 20.01 23.79
N ASN A 103 -27.89 19.80 25.10
CA ASN A 103 -29.20 19.78 25.72
C ASN A 103 -29.81 21.17 25.51
N ALA A 104 -30.72 21.28 24.53
CA ALA A 104 -31.63 22.40 24.43
C ALA A 104 -32.59 22.28 25.63
N GLY A 105 -32.49 23.26 26.54
CA GLY A 105 -33.35 23.39 27.71
C GLY A 105 -34.78 23.78 27.39
#